data_AF-A0A8H8IVA4-F1
#
_entry.id   AF-A0A8H8IVA4-F1
#
_cell.length_a   1.000
_cell.length_b   1.000
_cell.length_c   1.000
_cell.angle_alpha   90.00
_cell.angle_beta   90.00
_cell.angle_gamma   90.00
#
_symmetry.space_group_name_H-M   'P 1'
#
loop_
_entity.id
_entity.type
_entity.pdbx_description
1 polymer ?
#
loop_
_entity_poly.entity_id
_entity_poly.type
_entity_poly.pdbx_seq_one_letter_code
_entity_poly.pdbx_strand_id
1 'polypeptide(L)'
;MPRQLPIELLELIAEFSSTGTLLAIACTFKALHQISIRLLYTAITLAHPTSPTRTVGCLKALAHNARFAHLVKSFSLTWFHSYDEDSLGDFYEFAPSVFERTVNLKDLSLYLDGDTDLSILSEAGFELRRLTCKANGFRTHYVAQFLETQPSIEFLSLRRRDYRKHYGLDMVALPLLHEVVAPATELQYILPQRLSHIRSIHCQSASASNIGEIVDIIGNAPTTPPSGTLINIGFDIYLTRAVGLGVESELANLGRRISWIGSLTLQAAAYGSFDRDTLLVGVTSVLRNFDNLHTFIILSERQAKMQNNVYVPIAFLPPPDQSYNTAEHKTYLDAWYLARPTLRRVQLSDSTYVRSERVKRKENVEATDKCGASAKSSLRHGDKSDTMSTLILSRSSPTNTKISYSDGTLAYTVDTVTKLKGRITTISRADGHELAKIDWKSLSFDEEVVSMDGEMMLMSELMPHTGQFASSDRKFKTSSGRELQWNIDGKLYCTDVETGACVATFHRSNWGVIGDKAPAYIDITESIVGDQDLIVVTCMIMENNRRYRETIKYQGGAWYFMIRPP
;
A
#
# COMPACT_ATOMS: atom_id res chain seq x y z
N MET A 1 -47.95 5.32 -12.30
CA MET A 1 -46.65 5.17 -12.98
C MET A 1 -45.55 5.17 -11.93
N PRO A 2 -44.64 4.18 -11.90
CA PRO A 2 -43.50 4.22 -10.99
C PRO A 2 -42.63 5.43 -11.33
N ARG A 3 -42.33 6.27 -10.33
CA ARG A 3 -41.43 7.42 -10.49
C ARG A 3 -40.02 6.87 -10.76
N GLN A 4 -39.55 6.99 -11.99
CA GLN A 4 -38.15 6.70 -12.31
C GLN A 4 -37.27 7.81 -11.74
N LEU A 5 -36.14 7.42 -11.14
CA LEU A 5 -35.13 8.38 -10.72
C LEU A 5 -34.50 9.04 -11.96
N PRO A 6 -34.23 10.35 -11.94
CA PRO A 6 -33.41 11.02 -12.94
C PRO A 6 -32.07 10.31 -13.13
N ILE A 7 -31.56 10.32 -14.37
CA ILE A 7 -30.34 9.59 -14.74
C ILE A 7 -29.11 10.10 -14.00
N GLU A 8 -29.10 11.38 -13.67
CA GLU A 8 -28.05 12.07 -12.91
C GLU A 8 -27.95 11.52 -11.49
N LEU A 9 -29.09 11.21 -10.85
CA LEU A 9 -29.09 10.60 -9.52
C LEU A 9 -28.64 9.14 -9.57
N LEU A 10 -28.99 8.41 -10.64
CA LEU A 10 -28.52 7.04 -10.85
C LEU A 10 -27.01 6.99 -11.09
N GLU A 11 -26.48 7.96 -11.83
CA GLU A 11 -25.04 8.13 -12.03
C GLU A 11 -24.33 8.45 -10.71
N LEU A 12 -24.86 9.37 -9.91
CA LEU A 12 -24.29 9.71 -8.60
C LEU A 12 -24.29 8.49 -7.66
N ILE A 13 -25.39 7.71 -7.60
CA ILE A 13 -25.45 6.48 -6.80
C ILE A 13 -24.42 5.46 -7.29
N ALA A 14 -24.29 5.31 -8.61
CA ALA A 14 -23.35 4.39 -9.21
C ALA A 14 -21.89 4.82 -8.97
N GLU A 15 -21.59 6.12 -8.93
CA GLU A 15 -20.26 6.66 -8.66
C GLU A 15 -19.73 6.24 -7.27
N PHE A 16 -20.61 6.14 -6.27
CA PHE A 16 -20.27 5.64 -4.94
C PHE A 16 -20.31 4.11 -4.81
N SER A 17 -20.64 3.39 -5.88
CA SER A 17 -20.71 1.93 -5.86
C SER A 17 -19.36 1.27 -6.06
N SER A 18 -19.15 0.10 -5.47
CA SER A 18 -17.92 -0.67 -5.70
C SER A 18 -17.83 -1.15 -7.15
N THR A 19 -16.61 -1.41 -7.65
CA THR A 19 -16.37 -1.98 -8.98
C THR A 19 -17.18 -3.27 -9.21
N GLY A 20 -17.25 -4.14 -8.20
CA GLY A 20 -18.03 -5.38 -8.29
C GLY A 20 -19.53 -5.13 -8.42
N THR A 21 -20.05 -4.12 -7.71
CA THR A 21 -21.44 -3.68 -7.83
C THR A 21 -21.72 -3.11 -9.22
N LEU A 22 -20.84 -2.24 -9.74
CA LEU A 22 -20.97 -1.67 -11.07
C LEU A 22 -20.99 -2.75 -12.17
N LEU A 23 -20.16 -3.78 -12.04
CA LEU A 23 -20.18 -4.92 -12.97
C LEU A 23 -21.47 -5.73 -12.87
N ALA A 24 -21.93 -6.01 -11.65
CA ALA A 24 -23.21 -6.68 -11.45
C ALA A 24 -24.35 -5.87 -12.10
N ILE A 25 -24.37 -4.55 -11.91
CA ILE A 25 -25.34 -3.65 -12.56
C ILE A 25 -25.21 -3.70 -14.08
N ALA A 26 -23.98 -3.63 -14.61
CA ALA A 26 -23.72 -3.70 -16.04
C ALA A 26 -24.24 -5.01 -16.67
N CYS A 27 -24.14 -6.14 -15.96
CA CYS A 27 -24.60 -7.44 -16.44
C CYS A 27 -26.11 -7.66 -16.27
N THR A 28 -26.74 -7.05 -15.26
CA THR A 28 -28.13 -7.37 -14.87
C THR A 28 -29.15 -6.32 -15.32
N PHE A 29 -28.76 -5.04 -15.42
CA PHE A 29 -29.69 -3.94 -15.69
C PHE A 29 -29.33 -3.20 -16.98
N LYS A 30 -30.01 -3.53 -18.09
CA LYS A 30 -29.80 -2.91 -19.41
C LYS A 30 -29.89 -1.36 -19.38
N ALA A 31 -30.80 -0.81 -18.57
CA ALA A 31 -30.98 0.64 -18.43
C ALA A 31 -29.77 1.34 -17.77
N LEU A 32 -29.06 0.64 -16.88
CA LEU A 32 -27.90 1.16 -16.15
C LEU A 32 -26.57 0.68 -16.74
N HIS A 33 -26.61 -0.15 -17.79
CA HIS A 33 -25.43 -0.73 -18.41
C HIS A 33 -24.45 0.35 -18.88
N GLN A 34 -24.92 1.36 -19.63
CA GLN A 34 -24.04 2.41 -20.15
C GLN A 34 -23.42 3.27 -19.04
N ILE A 35 -24.19 3.62 -18.00
CA ILE A 35 -23.68 4.36 -16.84
C ILE A 35 -22.59 3.55 -16.15
N SER A 36 -22.85 2.26 -15.93
CA SER A 36 -21.92 1.36 -15.25
C SER A 36 -20.64 1.17 -16.04
N ILE A 37 -20.72 0.95 -17.36
CA ILE A 37 -19.55 0.83 -18.24
C ILE A 37 -18.74 2.14 -18.24
N ARG A 38 -19.40 3.30 -18.35
CA ARG A 38 -18.71 4.59 -18.27
C ARG A 38 -17.95 4.75 -16.97
N LEU A 39 -18.58 4.49 -15.83
CA LEU A 39 -17.94 4.60 -14.52
C LEU A 39 -16.81 3.59 -14.33
N LEU A 40 -17.00 2.34 -14.77
CA LEU A 40 -15.98 1.31 -14.74
C LEU A 40 -14.73 1.74 -15.51
N TYR A 41 -14.87 2.26 -16.73
CA TYR A 41 -13.73 2.65 -17.57
C TYR A 41 -13.19 4.06 -17.29
N THR A 42 -13.87 4.88 -16.46
CA THR A 42 -13.42 6.26 -16.19
C THR A 42 -12.05 6.31 -15.50
N ALA A 43 -11.81 5.41 -14.54
CA ALA A 43 -10.56 5.33 -13.81
C ALA A 43 -10.07 3.87 -13.77
N ILE A 44 -9.00 3.59 -14.52
CA ILE A 44 -8.42 2.25 -14.61
C ILE A 44 -7.19 2.19 -13.71
N THR A 45 -7.19 1.25 -12.76
CA THR A 45 -6.03 0.97 -11.91
C THR A 45 -5.62 -0.49 -12.03
N LEU A 46 -4.42 -0.71 -12.55
CA LEU A 46 -3.78 -2.00 -12.75
C LEU A 46 -2.60 -2.09 -11.77
N ALA A 47 -2.88 -2.50 -10.54
CA ALA A 47 -1.89 -2.58 -9.48
C ALA A 47 -1.38 -4.01 -9.26
N HIS A 48 -0.07 -4.21 -9.13
CA HIS A 48 0.51 -5.46 -8.65
C HIS A 48 -0.11 -5.87 -7.29
N PRO A 49 -0.55 -7.13 -7.09
CA PRO A 49 -0.24 -8.35 -7.85
C PRO A 49 -1.33 -8.75 -8.85
N THR A 50 -1.94 -7.82 -9.60
CA THR A 50 -2.74 -8.25 -10.75
C THR A 50 -1.86 -9.09 -11.68
N SER A 51 -2.33 -10.29 -12.01
CA SER A 51 -1.66 -11.18 -12.96
C SER A 51 -1.31 -10.40 -14.25
N PRO A 52 -0.07 -10.50 -14.77
CA PRO A 52 0.33 -9.86 -16.03
C PRO A 52 -0.68 -10.06 -17.16
N THR A 53 -1.27 -11.26 -17.25
CA THR A 53 -2.32 -11.61 -18.20
C THR A 53 -3.54 -10.67 -18.13
N ARG A 54 -3.90 -10.16 -16.95
CA ARG A 54 -5.01 -9.22 -16.80
C ARG A 54 -4.66 -7.83 -17.30
N THR A 55 -3.46 -7.36 -16.99
CA THR A 55 -2.96 -6.08 -17.48
C THR A 55 -2.93 -6.11 -19.01
N VAL A 56 -2.32 -7.15 -19.59
CA VAL A 56 -2.28 -7.37 -21.04
C VAL A 56 -3.69 -7.48 -21.62
N GLY A 57 -4.58 -8.25 -20.99
CA GLY A 57 -5.97 -8.37 -21.44
C GLY A 57 -6.74 -7.04 -21.42
N CYS A 58 -6.52 -6.20 -20.40
CA CYS A 58 -7.10 -4.86 -20.30
C CYS A 58 -6.56 -3.94 -21.40
N LEU A 59 -5.24 -3.91 -21.58
CA LEU A 59 -4.59 -3.12 -22.64
C LEU A 59 -5.06 -3.57 -24.02
N LYS A 60 -5.11 -4.87 -24.27
CA LYS A 60 -5.65 -5.43 -25.51
C LYS A 60 -7.11 -5.01 -25.72
N ALA A 61 -7.95 -5.09 -24.70
CA ALA A 61 -9.34 -4.66 -24.79
C ALA A 61 -9.46 -3.17 -25.15
N LEU A 62 -8.69 -2.29 -24.51
CA LEU A 62 -8.67 -0.85 -24.82
C LEU A 62 -8.10 -0.57 -26.22
N ALA A 63 -7.02 -1.27 -26.60
CA ALA A 63 -6.39 -1.17 -27.90
C ALA A 63 -7.31 -1.64 -29.04
N HIS A 64 -8.26 -2.54 -28.80
CA HIS A 64 -9.21 -2.99 -29.82
C HIS A 64 -10.54 -2.22 -29.79
N ASN A 65 -10.89 -1.57 -28.67
CA ASN A 65 -12.19 -0.91 -28.49
C ASN A 65 -12.02 0.58 -28.20
N ALA A 66 -11.91 1.39 -29.26
CA ALA A 66 -11.78 2.85 -29.15
C ALA A 66 -12.88 3.49 -28.27
N ARG A 67 -14.12 2.97 -28.35
CA ARG A 67 -15.23 3.45 -27.51
C ARG A 67 -14.95 3.35 -26.02
N PHE A 68 -14.26 2.30 -25.56
CA PHE A 68 -13.88 2.16 -24.15
C PHE A 68 -12.65 3.00 -23.82
N ALA A 69 -11.67 3.07 -24.72
CA ALA A 69 -10.50 3.94 -24.55
C ALA A 69 -10.89 5.41 -24.38
N HIS A 70 -11.88 5.91 -25.13
CA HIS A 70 -12.40 7.27 -24.99
C HIS A 70 -13.07 7.56 -23.63
N LEU A 71 -13.47 6.54 -22.86
CA LEU A 71 -14.06 6.73 -21.54
C LEU A 71 -12.99 6.93 -20.45
N VAL A 72 -11.74 6.54 -20.73
CA VAL A 72 -10.64 6.60 -19.75
C VAL A 72 -10.22 8.04 -19.51
N LYS A 73 -10.35 8.49 -18.26
CA LYS A 73 -9.88 9.81 -17.78
C LYS A 73 -8.67 9.68 -16.85
N SER A 74 -8.57 8.57 -16.14
CA SER A 74 -7.43 8.26 -15.27
C SER A 74 -6.93 6.84 -15.55
N PHE A 75 -5.61 6.70 -15.68
CA PHE A 75 -4.95 5.41 -15.91
C PHE A 75 -3.76 5.27 -14.99
N SER A 76 -3.76 4.23 -14.16
CA SER A 76 -2.68 3.89 -13.25
C SER A 76 -2.20 2.47 -13.47
N LEU A 77 -0.91 2.29 -13.69
CA LEU A 77 -0.27 1.00 -13.88
C LEU A 77 0.91 0.86 -12.93
N THR A 78 0.95 -0.26 -12.22
CA THR A 78 2.08 -0.66 -11.37
C THR A 78 2.57 -2.04 -11.76
N TRP A 79 3.78 -2.08 -12.33
CA TRP A 79 4.45 -3.27 -12.83
C TRP A 79 5.81 -3.42 -12.14
N PHE A 80 6.04 -4.55 -11.45
CA PHE A 80 7.31 -4.85 -10.78
C PHE A 80 7.99 -6.05 -11.45
N HIS A 81 9.31 -6.00 -11.62
CA HIS A 81 10.13 -6.87 -12.46
C HIS A 81 10.38 -8.27 -11.86
N SER A 82 9.62 -8.69 -10.85
CA SER A 82 9.79 -10.03 -10.29
C SER A 82 9.28 -11.16 -11.19
N TYR A 83 8.81 -10.84 -12.40
CA TYR A 83 8.24 -11.81 -13.35
C TYR A 83 8.84 -11.64 -14.75
N ASP A 84 9.03 -12.78 -15.39
CA ASP A 84 9.32 -13.07 -16.79
C ASP A 84 9.40 -11.85 -17.74
N GLU A 85 10.60 -11.60 -18.28
CA GLU A 85 10.89 -10.50 -19.22
C GLU A 85 9.92 -10.51 -20.42
N ASP A 86 9.45 -11.69 -20.82
CA ASP A 86 8.53 -11.89 -21.94
C ASP A 86 7.19 -11.15 -21.75
N SER A 87 6.70 -11.05 -20.51
CA SER A 87 5.40 -10.42 -20.22
C SER A 87 5.39 -8.89 -20.41
N LEU A 88 6.57 -8.26 -20.42
CA LEU A 88 6.71 -6.84 -20.66
C LEU A 88 6.63 -6.53 -22.18
N GLY A 89 6.96 -7.50 -23.03
CA GLY A 89 6.82 -7.37 -24.50
C GLY A 89 5.39 -7.03 -24.91
N ASP A 90 4.41 -7.77 -24.39
CA ASP A 90 2.98 -7.52 -24.64
C ASP A 90 2.54 -6.11 -24.18
N PHE A 91 3.09 -5.64 -23.05
CA PHE A 91 2.80 -4.27 -22.59
C PHE A 91 3.25 -3.24 -23.61
N TYR A 92 4.49 -3.33 -24.07
CA TYR A 92 5.04 -2.41 -25.08
C TYR A 92 4.37 -2.54 -26.44
N GLU A 93 3.87 -3.72 -26.78
CA GLU A 93 3.09 -3.95 -28.01
C GLU A 93 1.77 -3.18 -27.98
N PHE A 94 0.99 -3.29 -26.89
CA PHE A 94 -0.35 -2.70 -26.84
C PHE A 94 -0.40 -1.25 -26.32
N ALA A 95 0.55 -0.83 -25.48
CA ALA A 95 0.51 0.47 -24.81
C ALA A 95 0.41 1.67 -25.79
N PRO A 96 1.19 1.76 -26.88
CA PRO A 96 1.09 2.89 -27.82
C PRO A 96 -0.33 3.05 -28.38
N SER A 97 -0.96 1.95 -28.84
CA SER A 97 -2.32 1.98 -29.37
C SER A 97 -3.39 2.32 -28.32
N VAL A 98 -3.17 1.97 -27.04
CA VAL A 98 -4.06 2.40 -25.96
C VAL A 98 -3.95 3.91 -25.78
N PHE A 99 -2.73 4.43 -25.66
CA PHE A 99 -2.49 5.84 -25.37
C PHE A 99 -2.86 6.77 -26.52
N GLU A 100 -2.69 6.34 -27.77
CA GLU A 100 -3.21 7.03 -28.96
C GLU A 100 -4.74 7.23 -28.88
N ARG A 101 -5.46 6.23 -28.38
CA ARG A 101 -6.94 6.20 -28.36
C ARG A 101 -7.57 6.80 -27.11
N THR A 102 -6.84 6.89 -26.00
CA THR A 102 -7.32 7.48 -24.74
C THR A 102 -7.23 9.01 -24.75
N VAL A 103 -7.81 9.68 -25.76
CA VAL A 103 -7.71 11.15 -25.96
C VAL A 103 -8.26 11.98 -24.78
N ASN A 104 -9.11 11.38 -23.94
CA ASN A 104 -9.69 12.03 -22.76
C ASN A 104 -8.88 11.80 -21.47
N LEU A 105 -7.74 11.13 -21.55
CA LEU A 105 -6.88 10.85 -20.40
C LEU A 105 -6.33 12.17 -19.83
N LYS A 106 -6.55 12.40 -18.54
CA LYS A 106 -6.10 13.57 -17.79
C LYS A 106 -5.10 13.22 -16.69
N ASP A 107 -5.19 12.01 -16.13
CA ASP A 107 -4.31 11.55 -15.07
C ASP A 107 -3.61 10.26 -15.49
N LEU A 108 -2.28 10.29 -15.57
CA LEU A 108 -1.46 9.12 -15.90
C LEU A 108 -0.50 8.82 -14.76
N SER A 109 -0.53 7.57 -14.27
CA SER A 109 0.39 7.06 -13.25
C SER A 109 1.06 5.78 -13.75
N LEU A 110 2.37 5.82 -13.97
CA LEU A 110 3.18 4.70 -14.44
C LEU A 110 4.24 4.36 -13.39
N TYR A 111 4.19 3.16 -12.83
CA TYR A 111 5.19 2.63 -11.93
C TYR A 111 5.76 1.37 -12.57
N LEU A 112 6.85 1.52 -13.30
CA LEU A 112 7.41 0.48 -14.15
C LEU A 112 8.82 0.16 -13.62
N ASP A 113 8.97 -1.03 -13.06
CA ASP A 113 10.28 -1.52 -12.67
C ASP A 113 11.04 -1.90 -13.95
N GLY A 114 12.29 -1.44 -14.08
CA GLY A 114 13.11 -1.64 -15.29
C GLY A 114 13.55 -0.38 -16.01
N ASP A 115 14.33 -0.60 -17.07
CA ASP A 115 14.64 0.42 -18.09
C ASP A 115 13.41 0.56 -18.99
N THR A 116 12.54 1.50 -18.63
CA THR A 116 11.32 1.73 -19.39
C THR A 116 11.52 2.85 -20.39
N ASP A 117 11.10 2.60 -21.62
CA ASP A 117 11.03 3.62 -22.65
C ASP A 117 9.65 4.33 -22.62
N LEU A 118 9.64 5.63 -22.32
CA LEU A 118 8.43 6.46 -22.47
C LEU A 118 8.10 6.79 -23.92
N SER A 119 8.83 6.24 -24.89
CA SER A 119 8.44 6.28 -26.30
C SER A 119 7.04 5.71 -26.55
N ILE A 120 6.49 4.87 -25.67
CA ILE A 120 5.08 4.45 -25.71
C ILE A 120 4.08 5.62 -25.65
N LEU A 121 4.52 6.80 -25.21
CA LEU A 121 3.72 8.02 -25.10
C LEU A 121 3.98 9.00 -26.25
N SER A 122 4.89 8.71 -27.20
CA SER A 122 5.28 9.68 -28.24
C SER A 122 4.13 10.06 -29.19
N GLU A 123 3.17 9.16 -29.37
CA GLU A 123 2.00 9.35 -30.23
C GLU A 123 0.70 9.59 -29.43
N ALA A 124 0.82 9.90 -28.14
CA ALA A 124 -0.33 10.16 -27.28
C ALA A 124 -1.06 11.44 -27.74
N GLY A 125 -2.35 11.31 -28.06
CA GLY A 125 -3.22 12.42 -28.46
C GLY A 125 -3.96 13.11 -27.31
N PHE A 126 -3.60 12.82 -26.07
CA PHE A 126 -4.24 13.39 -24.87
C PHE A 126 -3.44 14.55 -24.28
N GLU A 127 -4.11 15.29 -23.41
CA GLU A 127 -3.58 16.43 -22.66
C GLU A 127 -3.67 16.15 -21.17
N LEU A 128 -2.55 15.76 -20.57
CA LEU A 128 -2.45 15.42 -19.16
C LEU A 128 -2.50 16.66 -18.28
N ARG A 129 -3.23 16.55 -17.18
CA ARG A 129 -3.13 17.47 -16.03
C ARG A 129 -2.19 16.92 -14.98
N ARG A 130 -2.15 15.60 -14.79
CA ARG A 130 -1.31 14.97 -13.78
C ARG A 130 -0.51 13.82 -14.38
N LEU A 131 0.80 13.87 -14.19
CA LEU A 131 1.71 12.80 -14.56
C LEU A 131 2.46 12.33 -13.31
N THR A 132 2.34 11.04 -13.00
CA THR A 132 3.22 10.36 -12.04
C THR A 132 3.96 9.25 -12.76
N CYS A 133 5.29 9.30 -12.74
CA CYS A 133 6.12 8.35 -13.43
C CYS A 133 7.25 7.88 -12.52
N LYS A 134 7.33 6.59 -12.26
CA LYS A 134 8.41 5.93 -11.51
C LYS A 134 9.00 4.84 -12.37
N ALA A 135 10.27 4.97 -12.72
CA ALA A 135 11.04 3.89 -13.34
C ALA A 135 12.48 3.85 -12.84
N ASN A 136 13.15 2.71 -13.02
CA ASN A 136 14.55 2.58 -12.62
C ASN A 136 15.45 3.39 -13.56
N GLY A 137 15.15 3.37 -14.86
CA GLY A 137 15.77 4.19 -15.88
C GLY A 137 14.71 4.73 -16.84
N PHE A 138 14.82 6.01 -17.19
CA PHE A 138 14.18 6.53 -18.41
C PHE A 138 15.27 6.94 -19.39
N ARG A 139 14.99 6.85 -20.68
CA ARG A 139 15.77 7.60 -21.67
C ARG A 139 15.34 9.06 -21.59
N THR A 140 16.24 9.94 -21.15
CA THR A 140 15.93 11.34 -20.80
C THR A 140 15.24 12.10 -21.92
N HIS A 141 15.68 11.91 -23.16
CA HIS A 141 15.17 12.68 -24.29
C HIS A 141 13.70 12.42 -24.58
N TYR A 142 13.20 11.19 -24.42
CA TYR A 142 11.77 10.90 -24.63
C TYR A 142 10.88 11.52 -23.56
N VAL A 143 11.32 11.57 -22.30
CA VAL A 143 10.56 12.23 -21.24
C VAL A 143 10.48 13.73 -21.49
N ALA A 144 11.60 14.37 -21.85
CA ALA A 144 11.62 15.80 -22.13
C ALA A 144 10.72 16.14 -23.33
N GLN A 145 10.87 15.42 -24.44
CA GLN A 145 10.04 15.59 -25.64
C GLN A 145 8.55 15.38 -25.32
N PHE A 146 8.20 14.36 -24.53
CA PHE A 146 6.82 14.15 -24.13
C PHE A 146 6.30 15.28 -23.23
N LEU A 147 7.07 15.75 -22.26
CA LEU A 147 6.66 16.86 -21.39
C LEU A 147 6.47 18.17 -22.17
N GLU A 148 7.24 18.40 -23.23
CA GLU A 148 7.09 19.55 -24.13
C GLU A 148 5.76 19.52 -24.90
N THR A 149 5.20 18.35 -25.21
CA THR A 149 3.89 18.24 -25.85
C THR A 149 2.71 18.37 -24.88
N GLN A 150 2.97 18.51 -23.57
CA GLN A 150 1.95 18.46 -22.52
C GLN A 150 1.88 19.78 -21.71
N PRO A 151 1.50 20.91 -22.34
CA PRO A 151 1.49 22.22 -21.67
C PRO A 151 0.46 22.34 -20.54
N SER A 152 -0.52 21.44 -20.50
CA SER A 152 -1.60 21.43 -19.52
C SER A 152 -1.26 20.72 -18.20
N ILE A 153 -0.05 20.18 -18.06
CA ILE A 153 0.38 19.51 -16.83
C ILE A 153 0.44 20.51 -15.69
N GLU A 154 -0.33 20.20 -14.66
CA GLU A 154 -0.50 20.92 -13.40
C GLU A 154 0.33 20.27 -12.28
N PHE A 155 0.42 18.93 -12.31
CA PHE A 155 1.14 18.10 -11.36
C PHE A 155 2.11 17.16 -12.07
N LEU A 156 3.39 17.22 -11.69
CA LEU A 156 4.44 16.35 -12.24
C LEU A 156 5.17 15.62 -11.12
N SER A 157 5.09 14.29 -11.09
CA SER A 157 5.95 13.45 -10.25
C SER A 157 6.84 12.57 -11.11
N LEU A 158 8.15 12.78 -11.03
CA LEU A 158 9.17 11.96 -11.69
C LEU A 158 10.02 11.29 -10.62
N ARG A 159 10.05 9.96 -10.60
CA ARG A 159 10.84 9.17 -9.66
C ARG A 159 11.81 8.29 -10.43
N ARG A 160 13.11 8.53 -10.26
CA ARG A 160 14.19 7.78 -10.93
C ARG A 160 15.17 7.20 -9.91
N ARG A 161 15.80 6.08 -10.28
CA ARG A 161 16.96 5.55 -9.55
C ARG A 161 18.30 5.95 -10.19
N ASP A 162 18.35 6.13 -11.51
CA ASP A 162 19.57 6.58 -12.21
C ASP A 162 19.59 8.10 -12.40
N TYR A 163 20.68 8.74 -11.93
CA TYR A 163 20.88 10.18 -11.87
C TYR A 163 21.83 10.73 -12.95
N ARG A 164 22.29 9.89 -13.89
CA ARG A 164 23.44 10.26 -14.74
C ARG A 164 23.13 11.09 -15.99
N LYS A 165 21.86 11.34 -16.31
CA LYS A 165 21.48 12.05 -17.54
C LYS A 165 20.48 13.16 -17.26
N HIS A 166 20.76 14.33 -17.82
CA HIS A 166 19.96 15.54 -17.67
C HIS A 166 18.82 15.61 -18.68
N TYR A 167 17.72 16.26 -18.30
CA TYR A 167 16.65 16.65 -19.21
C TYR A 167 16.97 18.01 -19.82
N GLY A 168 17.03 18.09 -21.15
CA GLY A 168 16.91 19.37 -21.85
C GLY A 168 15.43 19.67 -22.06
N LEU A 169 14.74 20.16 -21.02
CA LEU A 169 13.35 20.59 -21.13
C LEU A 169 13.31 22.05 -21.58
N ASP A 170 12.62 22.37 -22.67
CA ASP A 170 12.46 23.74 -23.16
C ASP A 170 11.93 24.66 -22.03
N MET A 171 12.40 25.90 -21.99
CA MET A 171 11.98 26.92 -21.02
C MET A 171 10.48 27.23 -21.07
N VAL A 172 9.82 27.05 -22.23
CA VAL A 172 8.39 27.33 -22.40
C VAL A 172 7.48 26.14 -22.09
N ALA A 173 8.05 24.95 -21.84
CA ALA A 173 7.26 23.76 -21.53
C ALA A 173 6.59 23.87 -20.17
N LEU A 174 5.46 23.17 -19.97
CA LEU A 174 4.74 23.07 -18.70
C LEU A 174 4.34 24.43 -18.04
N PRO A 175 3.71 25.36 -18.75
CA PRO A 175 3.35 26.69 -18.23
C PRO A 175 2.34 26.67 -17.07
N LEU A 176 1.62 25.56 -16.87
CA LEU A 176 0.61 25.41 -15.80
C LEU A 176 1.12 24.62 -14.59
N LEU A 177 2.41 24.27 -14.56
CA LEU A 177 2.98 23.40 -13.54
C LEU A 177 3.04 24.09 -12.17
N HIS A 178 2.15 23.72 -11.27
CA HIS A 178 2.13 24.30 -9.93
C HIS A 178 2.63 23.34 -8.85
N GLU A 179 2.74 22.05 -9.14
CA GLU A 179 3.26 21.06 -8.19
C GLU A 179 4.24 20.10 -8.87
N VAL A 180 5.43 19.96 -8.29
CA VAL A 180 6.48 19.09 -8.81
C VAL A 180 7.08 18.21 -7.71
N VAL A 181 7.23 16.92 -8.01
CA VAL A 181 7.87 15.92 -7.15
C VAL A 181 8.97 15.24 -7.97
N ALA A 182 10.23 15.58 -7.73
CA ALA A 182 11.34 15.02 -8.51
C ALA A 182 12.64 14.98 -7.70
N PRO A 183 13.64 14.17 -8.10
CA PRO A 183 14.99 14.29 -7.56
C PRO A 183 15.57 15.70 -7.75
N ALA A 184 16.46 16.10 -6.85
CA ALA A 184 17.16 17.39 -6.93
C ALA A 184 17.81 17.64 -8.31
N THR A 185 18.43 16.61 -8.87
CA THR A 185 19.09 16.66 -10.18
C THR A 185 18.15 16.99 -11.33
N GLU A 186 16.84 16.74 -11.19
CA GLU A 186 15.85 17.07 -12.23
C GLU A 186 15.15 18.39 -11.95
N LEU A 187 14.97 18.72 -10.67
CA LEU A 187 14.44 20.01 -10.25
C LEU A 187 15.28 21.18 -10.79
N GLN A 188 16.59 21.02 -10.92
CA GLN A 188 17.46 22.07 -11.49
C GLN A 188 17.10 22.46 -12.93
N TYR A 189 16.50 21.55 -13.70
CA TYR A 189 16.08 21.80 -15.08
C TYR A 189 14.62 22.26 -15.15
N ILE A 190 13.79 21.81 -14.22
CA ILE A 190 12.36 22.13 -14.21
C ILE A 190 12.12 23.52 -13.60
N LEU A 191 12.81 23.89 -12.51
CA LEU A 191 12.47 25.04 -11.69
C LEU A 191 12.83 26.43 -12.25
N PRO A 192 14.02 26.71 -12.80
CA PRO A 192 14.53 28.10 -12.94
C PRO A 192 13.59 29.11 -13.62
N GLN A 193 12.78 28.68 -14.59
CA GLN A 193 11.81 29.54 -15.30
C GLN A 193 10.37 29.38 -14.81
N ARG A 194 10.11 28.39 -13.96
CA ARG A 194 8.76 27.99 -13.53
C ARG A 194 8.48 28.28 -12.06
N LEU A 195 9.51 28.65 -11.29
CA LEU A 195 9.35 29.02 -9.88
C LEU A 195 8.27 30.08 -9.68
N SER A 196 8.03 30.95 -10.68
CA SER A 196 7.02 32.00 -10.65
C SER A 196 5.55 31.54 -10.52
N HIS A 197 5.26 30.25 -10.68
CA HIS A 197 3.90 29.72 -10.58
C HIS A 197 3.83 28.41 -9.79
N ILE A 198 4.98 27.87 -9.39
CA ILE A 198 5.06 26.68 -8.55
C ILE A 198 4.60 27.00 -7.13
N ARG A 199 3.71 26.17 -6.60
CA ARG A 199 3.16 26.24 -5.24
C ARG A 199 3.73 25.15 -4.33
N SER A 200 4.20 24.05 -4.91
CA SER A 200 4.65 22.87 -4.17
C SER A 200 5.84 22.22 -4.88
N ILE A 201 6.95 22.05 -4.15
CA ILE A 201 8.17 21.39 -4.61
C ILE A 201 8.47 20.26 -3.63
N HIS A 202 8.51 19.02 -4.09
CA HIS A 202 8.94 17.88 -3.28
C HIS A 202 10.19 17.27 -3.88
N CYS A 203 11.31 17.47 -3.20
CA CYS A 203 12.58 16.86 -3.55
C CYS A 203 12.65 15.42 -3.07
N GLN A 204 12.87 14.51 -4.01
CA GLN A 204 13.12 13.11 -3.70
C GLN A 204 14.60 12.85 -3.45
N SER A 205 14.89 11.91 -2.56
CA SER A 205 16.25 11.43 -2.27
C SER A 205 17.24 12.55 -1.92
N ALA A 206 16.89 13.36 -0.94
CA ALA A 206 17.70 14.46 -0.46
C ALA A 206 18.88 13.93 0.40
N SER A 207 20.09 13.93 -0.18
CA SER A 207 21.33 14.03 0.59
C SER A 207 21.60 15.50 0.94
N ALA A 208 22.55 15.79 1.83
CA ALA A 208 22.96 17.17 2.12
C ALA A 208 23.38 17.93 0.83
N SER A 209 24.16 17.29 -0.05
CA SER A 209 24.55 17.88 -1.34
C SER A 209 23.33 18.25 -2.20
N ASN A 210 22.34 17.37 -2.26
CA ASN A 210 21.13 17.59 -3.06
C ASN A 210 20.27 18.73 -2.49
N ILE A 211 20.25 18.91 -1.16
CA ILE A 211 19.58 20.06 -0.54
C ILE A 211 20.31 21.34 -0.89
N GLY A 212 21.66 21.34 -0.80
CA GLY A 212 22.48 22.49 -1.20
C GLY A 212 22.24 22.91 -2.66
N GLU A 213 22.21 21.95 -3.58
CA GLU A 213 21.86 22.22 -4.99
C GLU A 213 20.48 22.88 -5.12
N ILE A 214 19.48 22.39 -4.40
CA ILE A 214 18.13 23.00 -4.39
C ILE A 214 18.14 24.40 -3.78
N VAL A 215 18.90 24.60 -2.71
CA VAL A 215 19.08 25.92 -2.09
C VAL A 215 19.68 26.89 -3.11
N ASP A 216 20.63 26.44 -3.92
CA ASP A 216 21.23 27.26 -4.97
C ASP A 216 20.25 27.53 -6.11
N ILE A 217 19.53 26.52 -6.59
CA ILE A 217 18.52 26.66 -7.65
C ILE A 217 17.43 27.65 -7.24
N ILE A 218 16.85 27.46 -6.06
CA ILE A 218 15.76 28.31 -5.57
C ILE A 218 16.30 29.66 -5.10
N GLY A 219 17.46 29.69 -4.45
CA GLY A 219 18.06 30.90 -3.91
C GLY A 219 18.65 31.83 -4.98
N ASN A 220 18.80 31.36 -6.23
CA ASN A 220 19.13 32.20 -7.38
C ASN A 220 17.87 32.75 -8.10
N ALA A 221 16.67 32.32 -7.68
CA ALA A 221 15.43 32.88 -8.19
C ALA A 221 15.19 34.30 -7.65
N PRO A 222 14.32 35.09 -8.29
CA PRO A 222 13.96 36.42 -7.80
C PRO A 222 13.53 36.38 -6.32
N THR A 223 13.97 37.36 -5.55
CA THR A 223 13.77 37.43 -4.08
C THR A 223 12.31 37.59 -3.65
N THR A 224 11.40 37.87 -4.59
CA THR A 224 9.98 38.08 -4.29
C THR A 224 9.18 36.81 -4.59
N PRO A 225 8.30 36.38 -3.66
CA PRO A 225 7.48 35.21 -3.88
C PRO A 225 6.60 35.44 -5.10
N PRO A 226 6.45 34.44 -5.95
CA PRO A 226 5.49 34.53 -7.01
C PRO A 226 4.08 34.60 -6.45
N SER A 227 3.37 35.67 -6.81
CA SER A 227 1.95 35.82 -6.49
C SER A 227 1.61 35.91 -4.99
N GLY A 228 2.59 36.23 -4.13
CA GLY A 228 2.39 36.28 -2.67
C GLY A 228 1.98 34.94 -2.04
N THR A 229 2.09 33.84 -2.80
CA THR A 229 1.74 32.51 -2.33
C THR A 229 2.96 31.87 -1.68
N LEU A 230 2.78 31.36 -0.46
CA LEU A 230 3.83 30.60 0.20
C LEU A 230 4.04 29.26 -0.48
N ILE A 231 5.31 28.88 -0.70
CA ILE A 231 5.65 27.60 -1.32
C ILE A 231 5.73 26.51 -0.25
N ASN A 232 5.20 25.33 -0.59
CA ASN A 232 5.39 24.11 0.18
C ASN A 232 6.64 23.39 -0.33
N ILE A 233 7.61 23.13 0.55
CA ILE A 233 8.80 22.36 0.21
C ILE A 233 8.80 21.04 0.99
N GLY A 234 8.92 19.93 0.26
CA GLY A 234 9.06 18.58 0.80
C GLY A 234 10.43 17.98 0.51
N PHE A 235 10.99 17.20 1.44
CA PHE A 235 12.24 16.46 1.24
C PHE A 235 12.12 15.01 1.70
N ASP A 236 12.46 14.05 0.84
CA ASP A 236 12.69 12.66 1.23
C ASP A 236 14.14 12.49 1.72
N ILE A 237 14.37 12.49 3.04
CA ILE A 237 15.70 12.43 3.66
C ILE A 237 16.05 10.98 4.04
N TYR A 238 17.15 10.46 3.49
CA TYR A 238 17.71 9.16 3.91
C TYR A 238 18.53 9.34 5.19
N LEU A 239 17.94 8.99 6.33
CA LEU A 239 18.50 9.33 7.65
C LEU A 239 19.57 8.37 8.16
N THR A 240 19.69 7.17 7.59
CA THR A 240 20.57 6.10 8.10
C THR A 240 22.05 6.48 8.18
N ARG A 241 22.47 7.58 7.55
CA ARG A 241 23.83 8.16 7.66
C ARG A 241 23.89 9.69 7.67
N ALA A 242 22.77 10.39 7.51
CA ALA A 242 22.79 11.80 7.08
C ALA A 242 22.82 12.82 8.23
N VAL A 243 22.39 12.46 9.43
CA VAL A 243 22.40 13.44 10.52
C VAL A 243 23.78 13.47 11.18
N GLY A 244 24.47 14.59 10.95
CA GLY A 244 25.93 14.75 11.07
C GLY A 244 26.63 15.15 9.75
N LEU A 245 25.97 14.99 8.58
CA LEU A 245 26.55 15.30 7.25
C LEU A 245 26.10 16.65 6.67
N GLY A 246 25.62 17.60 7.49
CA GLY A 246 25.33 18.96 7.04
C GLY A 246 23.92 19.24 6.53
N VAL A 247 22.98 18.27 6.57
CA VAL A 247 21.56 18.49 6.21
C VAL A 247 20.95 19.68 6.96
N GLU A 248 21.22 19.81 8.26
CA GLU A 248 20.76 20.93 9.09
C GLU A 248 21.31 22.27 8.61
N SER A 249 22.60 22.30 8.24
CA SER A 249 23.24 23.52 7.71
C SER A 249 22.58 23.93 6.40
N GLU A 250 22.31 22.98 5.50
CA GLU A 250 21.67 23.28 4.21
C GLU A 250 20.19 23.68 4.36
N LEU A 251 19.44 23.04 5.27
CA LEU A 251 18.08 23.48 5.58
C LEU A 251 18.06 24.86 6.27
N ALA A 252 19.03 25.16 7.13
CA ALA A 252 19.19 26.49 7.70
C ALA A 252 19.54 27.53 6.62
N ASN A 253 20.39 27.16 5.66
CA ASN A 253 20.72 27.98 4.49
C ASN A 253 19.47 28.23 3.62
N LEU A 254 18.66 27.20 3.39
CA LEU A 254 17.38 27.29 2.70
C LEU A 254 16.46 28.34 3.35
N GLY A 255 16.26 28.25 4.67
CA GLY A 255 15.43 29.20 5.41
C GLY A 255 15.95 30.64 5.30
N ARG A 256 17.27 30.84 5.47
CA ARG A 256 17.90 32.18 5.39
C ARG A 256 17.79 32.82 4.01
N ARG A 257 17.92 32.02 2.95
CA ARG A 257 17.91 32.52 1.57
C ARG A 257 16.49 32.70 1.03
N ILE A 258 15.54 31.90 1.51
CA ILE A 258 14.22 31.77 0.90
C ILE A 258 13.16 32.03 1.96
N SER A 259 12.96 33.32 2.24
CA SER A 259 12.05 33.76 3.30
C SER A 259 10.59 33.38 3.05
N TRP A 260 10.18 33.13 1.81
CA TRP A 260 8.78 32.88 1.43
C TRP A 260 8.30 31.41 1.55
N ILE A 261 9.09 30.53 2.18
CA ILE A 261 8.66 29.15 2.46
C ILE A 261 7.63 29.17 3.59
N GLY A 262 6.40 28.70 3.30
CA GLY A 262 5.32 28.64 4.29
C GLY A 262 5.08 27.27 4.88
N SER A 263 5.49 26.22 4.17
CA SER A 263 5.39 24.85 4.63
C SER A 263 6.67 24.08 4.32
N LEU A 264 7.15 23.33 5.30
CA LEU A 264 8.30 22.44 5.17
C LEU A 264 7.89 21.04 5.62
N THR A 265 8.04 20.06 4.74
CA THR A 265 7.77 18.65 5.03
C THR A 265 9.05 17.84 4.91
N LEU A 266 9.44 17.16 5.98
CA LEU A 266 10.58 16.26 6.01
C LEU A 266 10.07 14.83 6.10
N GLN A 267 10.45 14.00 5.14
CA GLN A 267 10.01 12.62 5.03
C GLN A 267 11.20 11.67 5.21
N ALA A 268 11.15 10.79 6.21
CA ALA A 268 12.18 9.76 6.38
C ALA A 268 12.11 8.74 5.24
N ALA A 269 13.16 8.69 4.42
CA ALA A 269 13.32 7.69 3.38
C ALA A 269 14.02 6.44 3.94
N ALA A 270 13.38 5.28 3.74
CA ALA A 270 13.86 3.90 3.90
C ALA A 270 14.94 3.60 4.97
N TYR A 271 14.55 2.81 5.99
CA TYR A 271 15.40 2.10 6.97
C TYR A 271 16.04 2.91 8.11
N GLY A 272 15.63 4.16 8.34
CA GLY A 272 16.16 4.99 9.43
C GLY A 272 15.11 5.39 10.46
N SER A 273 15.41 5.22 11.75
CA SER A 273 14.77 5.98 12.81
C SER A 273 15.47 7.32 12.95
N PHE A 274 14.73 8.39 13.22
CA PHE A 274 15.34 9.61 13.68
C PHE A 274 15.92 9.40 15.10
N ASP A 275 17.19 9.71 15.30
CA ASP A 275 17.70 9.87 16.65
C ASP A 275 17.04 11.09 17.33
N ARG A 276 16.68 10.95 18.60
CA ARG A 276 15.86 11.92 19.35
C ARG A 276 16.58 13.24 19.58
N ASP A 277 17.81 13.16 20.06
CA ASP A 277 18.58 14.35 20.42
C ASP A 277 18.93 15.13 19.17
N THR A 278 19.25 14.39 18.12
CA THR A 278 19.46 14.86 16.77
C THR A 278 18.21 15.56 16.20
N LEU A 279 17.02 14.96 16.28
CA LEU A 279 15.77 15.59 15.85
C LEU A 279 15.50 16.88 16.62
N LEU A 280 15.64 16.85 17.95
CA LEU A 280 15.32 17.99 18.80
C LEU A 280 16.29 19.14 18.55
N VAL A 281 17.60 18.92 18.67
CA VAL A 281 18.60 19.99 18.55
C VAL A 281 18.70 20.47 17.11
N GLY A 282 18.79 19.54 16.15
CA GLY A 282 18.97 19.82 14.74
C GLY A 282 17.80 20.60 14.16
N VAL A 283 16.57 20.08 14.28
CA VAL A 283 15.38 20.74 13.71
C VAL A 283 15.12 22.08 14.39
N THR A 284 15.29 22.18 15.71
CA THR A 284 15.09 23.45 16.43
C THR A 284 16.02 24.53 15.90
N SER A 285 17.28 24.20 15.59
CA SER A 285 18.23 25.15 15.01
C SER A 285 17.82 25.58 13.59
N VAL A 286 17.33 24.63 12.77
CA VAL A 286 16.86 24.86 11.41
C VAL A 286 15.65 25.80 11.38
N LEU A 287 14.63 25.55 12.21
CA LEU A 287 13.37 26.29 12.22
C LEU A 287 13.54 27.78 12.49
N ARG A 288 14.57 28.18 13.25
CA ARG A 288 14.87 29.59 13.53
C ARG A 288 15.22 30.40 12.28
N ASN A 289 15.61 29.73 11.21
CA ASN A 289 16.02 30.37 9.97
C ASN A 289 14.85 30.64 9.00
N PHE A 290 13.63 30.20 9.30
CA PHE A 290 12.50 30.35 8.37
C PHE A 290 11.51 31.42 8.83
N ASP A 291 11.55 32.59 8.21
CA ASP A 291 10.75 33.76 8.62
C ASP A 291 9.26 33.71 8.33
N ASN A 292 8.80 32.84 7.43
CA ASN A 292 7.37 32.72 7.11
C ASN A 292 6.84 31.29 7.27
N LEU A 293 7.58 30.41 7.96
CA LEU A 293 7.15 29.03 8.15
C LEU A 293 5.93 28.96 9.08
N HIS A 294 4.84 28.42 8.57
CA HIS A 294 3.58 28.21 9.30
C HIS A 294 3.23 26.74 9.46
N THR A 295 3.68 25.89 8.55
CA THR A 295 3.43 24.45 8.60
C THR A 295 4.75 23.71 8.61
N PHE A 296 4.95 22.84 9.59
CA PHE A 296 6.11 21.97 9.66
C PHE A 296 5.66 20.53 9.90
N ILE A 297 6.02 19.63 8.99
CA ILE A 297 5.58 18.24 9.05
C ILE A 297 6.79 17.33 8.96
N ILE A 298 6.88 16.39 9.89
CA ILE A 298 7.84 15.29 9.83
C ILE A 298 7.05 14.00 9.64
N LEU A 299 7.28 13.36 8.50
CA LEU A 299 6.70 12.08 8.13
C LEU A 299 7.74 10.97 8.29
N SER A 300 7.29 9.87 8.85
CA SER A 300 8.00 8.64 9.04
C SER A 300 7.93 7.83 7.77
N GLU A 301 8.86 6.90 7.59
CA GLU A 301 8.87 6.01 6.43
C GLU A 301 7.50 5.31 6.23
N ARG A 302 6.83 4.97 7.33
CA ARG A 302 5.55 4.28 7.26
C ARG A 302 4.45 5.15 6.66
N GLN A 303 4.31 6.39 7.15
CA GLN A 303 3.33 7.33 6.59
C GLN A 303 3.74 7.81 5.19
N ALA A 304 5.05 7.97 4.96
CA ALA A 304 5.63 8.22 3.66
C ALA A 304 5.22 7.16 2.63
N LYS A 305 5.31 5.87 2.97
CA LYS A 305 4.89 4.77 2.10
C LYS A 305 3.40 4.83 1.78
N MET A 306 2.55 5.19 2.73
CA MET A 306 1.12 5.40 2.49
C MET A 306 0.89 6.54 1.47
N GLN A 307 1.58 7.67 1.63
CA GLN A 307 1.49 8.79 0.69
C GLN A 307 2.12 8.49 -0.68
N ASN A 308 3.17 7.66 -0.72
CA ASN A 308 3.89 7.38 -1.94
C ASN A 308 3.11 6.49 -2.92
N ASN A 309 2.11 5.74 -2.45
CA ASN A 309 1.25 4.92 -3.31
C ASN A 309 0.06 5.71 -3.88
N VAL A 310 -0.36 6.76 -3.18
CA VAL A 310 -1.45 7.65 -3.57
C VAL A 310 -0.98 9.03 -3.15
N TYR A 311 -0.36 9.80 -4.05
CA TYR A 311 0.10 11.14 -3.69
C TYR A 311 -1.10 11.99 -3.25
N VAL A 312 -1.26 12.18 -1.94
CA VAL A 312 -2.23 13.08 -1.33
C VAL A 312 -1.47 14.35 -1.02
N PRO A 313 -1.81 15.50 -1.65
CA PRO A 313 -1.14 16.75 -1.33
C PRO A 313 -1.25 17.04 0.17
N ILE A 314 -0.16 17.52 0.77
CA ILE A 314 -0.03 17.76 2.21
C ILE A 314 -1.18 18.59 2.79
N ALA A 315 -1.72 19.53 2.01
CA ALA A 315 -2.86 20.36 2.38
C ALA A 315 -4.12 19.56 2.75
N PHE A 316 -4.25 18.32 2.25
CA PHE A 316 -5.37 17.43 2.50
C PHE A 316 -5.13 16.39 3.60
N LEU A 317 -3.96 16.40 4.26
CA LEU A 317 -3.74 15.52 5.40
C LEU A 317 -4.64 15.97 6.57
N PRO A 318 -5.42 15.05 7.17
CA PRO A 318 -6.27 15.39 8.30
C PRO A 318 -5.43 15.97 9.44
N PRO A 319 -5.98 16.90 10.24
CA PRO A 319 -5.29 17.38 11.43
C PRO A 319 -4.96 16.19 12.34
N PRO A 320 -3.81 16.21 13.05
CA PRO A 320 -3.46 15.15 13.97
C PRO A 320 -4.56 14.97 15.02
N ASP A 321 -4.98 13.73 15.22
CA ASP A 321 -5.91 13.34 16.27
C ASP A 321 -5.26 13.65 17.63
N GLN A 322 -5.92 14.44 18.49
CA GLN A 322 -5.36 14.91 19.77
C GLN A 322 -4.98 13.77 20.73
N SER A 323 -5.44 12.55 20.45
CA SER A 323 -5.20 11.34 21.25
C SER A 323 -3.76 10.81 21.22
N TYR A 324 -2.86 11.37 20.41
CA TYR A 324 -1.48 10.87 20.22
C TYR A 324 -0.37 11.73 20.83
N ASN A 325 -0.72 12.62 21.77
CA ASN A 325 0.24 13.50 22.43
C ASN A 325 0.87 12.81 23.64
N THR A 326 1.96 12.05 23.44
CA THR A 326 2.80 11.60 24.55
C THR A 326 3.46 12.81 25.22
N ALA A 327 3.85 12.70 26.49
CA ALA A 327 4.57 13.78 27.19
C ALA A 327 5.85 14.19 26.43
N GLU A 328 6.46 13.25 25.71
CA GLU A 328 7.64 13.49 24.88
C GLU A 328 7.33 14.26 23.60
N HIS A 329 6.26 13.90 22.88
CA HIS A 329 5.77 14.67 21.72
C HIS A 329 5.54 16.13 22.11
N LYS A 330 4.93 16.36 23.27
CA LYS A 330 4.71 17.70 23.79
C LYS A 330 6.03 18.48 23.96
N THR A 331 7.09 17.87 24.50
CA THR A 331 8.40 18.52 24.65
C THR A 331 8.99 19.00 23.31
N TYR A 332 8.91 18.18 22.25
CA TYR A 332 9.38 18.62 20.92
C TYR A 332 8.54 19.76 20.36
N LEU A 333 7.22 19.62 20.46
CA LEU A 333 6.28 20.63 19.99
C LEU A 333 6.53 21.98 20.69
N ASP A 334 6.66 21.97 22.02
CA ASP A 334 6.93 23.17 22.81
C ASP A 334 8.27 23.82 22.42
N ALA A 335 9.32 23.01 22.22
CA ALA A 335 10.63 23.50 21.76
C ALA A 335 10.56 24.13 20.35
N TRP A 336 9.82 23.52 19.43
CA TRP A 336 9.67 24.03 18.06
C TRP A 336 8.77 25.26 17.99
N TYR A 337 7.68 25.32 18.75
CA TYR A 337 6.86 26.52 18.89
C TYR A 337 7.64 27.67 19.54
N LEU A 338 8.48 27.39 20.53
CA LEU A 338 9.36 28.39 21.13
C LEU A 338 10.40 28.91 20.14
N ALA A 339 10.99 28.02 19.35
CA ALA A 339 11.94 28.40 18.30
C ALA A 339 11.28 29.14 17.13
N ARG A 340 10.01 28.86 16.85
CA ARG A 340 9.25 29.49 15.77
C ARG A 340 7.79 29.74 16.15
N PRO A 341 7.50 30.89 16.79
CA PRO A 341 6.13 31.23 17.22
C PRO A 341 5.10 31.38 16.08
N THR A 342 5.55 31.54 14.83
CA THR A 342 4.64 31.63 13.66
C THR A 342 4.13 30.29 13.17
N LEU A 343 4.62 29.17 13.71
CA LEU A 343 4.11 27.84 13.38
C LEU A 343 2.64 27.76 13.82
N ARG A 344 1.77 27.42 12.88
CA ARG A 344 0.34 27.17 13.11
C ARG A 344 0.04 25.68 13.15
N ARG A 345 0.78 24.89 12.37
CA ARG A 345 0.63 23.44 12.27
C ARG A 345 1.99 22.77 12.40
N VAL A 346 2.09 21.87 13.36
CA VAL A 346 3.22 20.98 13.53
C VAL A 346 2.70 19.56 13.60
N GLN A 347 3.24 18.67 12.77
CA GLN A 347 2.82 17.28 12.74
C GLN A 347 4.06 16.39 12.73
N LEU A 348 4.22 15.58 13.78
CA LEU A 348 5.22 14.54 13.87
C LEU A 348 4.51 13.19 13.75
N SER A 349 4.84 12.43 12.72
CA SER A 349 4.28 11.10 12.57
C SER A 349 5.03 10.08 13.42
N ASP A 350 4.28 9.26 14.14
CA ASP A 350 4.84 8.24 14.99
C ASP A 350 5.21 7.00 14.15
N SER A 351 6.50 6.77 13.94
CA SER A 351 6.97 5.41 13.69
C SER A 351 8.38 5.22 14.23
N THR A 352 8.47 4.34 15.23
CA THR A 352 9.66 3.72 15.80
C THR A 352 10.56 4.58 16.68
N TYR A 353 10.02 4.94 17.85
CA TYR A 353 10.85 5.11 19.06
C TYR A 353 10.83 3.82 19.90
N VAL A 354 11.24 2.68 19.30
CA VAL A 354 11.51 1.44 20.04
C VAL A 354 12.69 0.71 19.38
N ARG A 355 13.89 1.24 19.57
CA ARG A 355 15.12 0.42 19.48
C ARG A 355 16.32 1.04 20.20
N SER A 356 16.14 1.44 21.45
CA SER A 356 17.25 1.48 22.41
C SER A 356 16.83 0.63 23.61
N GLU A 357 17.74 -0.23 24.06
CA GLU A 357 17.63 -1.09 25.25
C GLU A 357 16.69 -2.30 25.20
N ARG A 358 17.01 -3.31 24.38
CA ARG A 358 16.83 -4.71 24.82
C ARG A 358 18.03 -5.58 24.46
N VAL A 359 18.93 -5.66 25.44
CA VAL A 359 19.57 -6.89 25.91
C VAL A 359 20.53 -7.60 24.94
N LYS A 360 21.82 -7.36 25.18
CA LYS A 360 22.89 -8.36 25.06
C LYS A 360 22.46 -9.66 25.76
N ARG A 361 21.93 -10.64 25.05
CA ARG A 361 21.87 -12.05 25.50
C ARG A 361 21.61 -13.00 24.35
N LYS A 362 22.71 -13.51 23.79
CA LYS A 362 22.99 -14.93 23.50
C LYS A 362 23.99 -15.02 22.33
N GLU A 363 25.26 -15.00 22.70
CA GLU A 363 26.23 -15.93 22.13
C GLU A 363 25.86 -17.35 22.60
N ASN A 364 26.27 -18.34 21.81
CA ASN A 364 26.09 -19.80 21.95
C ASN A 364 24.78 -20.39 21.42
N VAL A 365 24.77 -20.74 20.13
CA VAL A 365 24.52 -22.11 19.66
C VAL A 365 25.38 -22.35 18.40
N GLU A 366 26.48 -23.07 18.55
CA GLU A 366 27.16 -23.78 17.47
C GLU A 366 26.45 -25.12 17.18
N ALA A 367 26.67 -25.62 15.95
CA ALA A 367 26.31 -26.93 15.39
C ALA A 367 24.81 -27.01 14.98
N THR A 368 24.43 -27.30 13.74
CA THR A 368 24.86 -28.38 12.85
C THR A 368 24.26 -28.14 11.45
N ASP A 369 25.12 -27.97 10.44
CA ASP A 369 24.78 -28.21 9.04
C ASP A 369 24.97 -29.69 8.75
N LYS A 370 23.91 -30.38 8.30
CA LYS A 370 23.87 -31.58 7.41
C LYS A 370 22.63 -32.43 7.67
N CYS A 371 21.67 -32.35 6.75
CA CYS A 371 20.87 -33.44 6.17
C CYS A 371 19.82 -32.72 5.28
N GLY A 372 19.67 -33.00 4.00
CA GLY A 372 19.77 -34.28 3.34
C GLY A 372 18.46 -34.45 2.58
N ALA A 373 18.50 -34.22 1.27
CA ALA A 373 17.42 -34.56 0.37
C ALA A 373 17.08 -36.05 0.47
N SER A 374 15.83 -36.38 0.14
CA SER A 374 15.28 -37.73 -0.07
C SER A 374 14.54 -38.37 1.11
N ALA A 375 13.21 -38.36 1.04
CA ALA A 375 12.37 -39.48 1.46
C ALA A 375 10.97 -39.35 0.84
N LYS A 376 10.83 -39.70 -0.44
CA LYS A 376 9.58 -40.23 -0.99
C LYS A 376 9.71 -41.75 -1.04
N SER A 377 9.37 -42.45 0.03
CA SER A 377 8.95 -43.85 -0.05
C SER A 377 8.13 -44.27 1.16
N SER A 378 6.88 -44.65 0.86
CA SER A 378 6.27 -45.91 1.30
C SER A 378 6.56 -46.39 2.73
N LEU A 379 5.66 -46.06 3.65
CA LEU A 379 5.32 -46.91 4.80
C LEU A 379 3.80 -46.99 4.91
N ARG A 380 3.22 -48.05 4.33
CA ARG A 380 1.89 -48.54 4.68
C ARG A 380 2.03 -49.26 6.03
N HIS A 381 1.71 -48.57 7.12
CA HIS A 381 1.40 -49.18 8.40
C HIS A 381 -0.10 -49.07 8.61
N GLY A 382 -0.71 -50.16 9.10
CA GLY A 382 -2.15 -50.38 9.09
C GLY A 382 -2.94 -49.26 9.75
N ASP A 383 -3.97 -48.81 9.03
CA ASP A 383 -4.98 -47.83 9.44
C ASP A 383 -5.62 -48.24 10.78
N LYS A 384 -5.04 -47.80 11.90
CA LYS A 384 -5.89 -47.31 12.97
C LYS A 384 -6.51 -46.05 12.42
N SER A 385 -7.81 -46.11 12.11
CA SER A 385 -8.60 -44.93 11.77
C SER A 385 -8.44 -43.92 12.89
N ASP A 386 -7.50 -42.97 12.72
CA ASP A 386 -7.35 -41.84 13.62
C ASP A 386 -8.71 -41.13 13.69
N THR A 387 -9.33 -41.17 14.86
CA THR A 387 -10.62 -40.53 15.05
C THR A 387 -10.46 -39.03 14.87
N MET A 388 -11.12 -38.48 13.86
CA MET A 388 -11.13 -37.04 13.59
C MET A 388 -12.32 -36.39 14.30
N SER A 389 -12.06 -35.27 14.97
CA SER A 389 -13.09 -34.36 15.47
C SER A 389 -13.45 -33.37 14.38
N THR A 390 -14.72 -33.34 13.96
CA THR A 390 -15.21 -32.43 12.92
C THR A 390 -16.02 -31.29 13.56
N LEU A 391 -15.63 -30.06 13.25
CA LEU A 391 -16.27 -28.82 13.69
C LEU A 391 -16.94 -28.12 12.50
N ILE A 392 -18.26 -28.04 12.50
CA ILE A 392 -19.09 -27.51 11.42
C ILE A 392 -19.44 -26.04 11.65
N LEU A 393 -19.18 -25.19 10.65
CA LEU A 393 -19.54 -23.78 10.68
C LEU A 393 -20.96 -23.56 10.14
N SER A 394 -21.78 -22.85 10.91
CA SER A 394 -23.13 -22.43 10.51
C SER A 394 -23.15 -21.49 9.29
N ARG A 395 -22.05 -20.77 9.05
CA ARG A 395 -21.84 -19.92 7.88
C ARG A 395 -20.49 -20.23 7.25
N SER A 396 -20.39 -20.05 5.94
CA SER A 396 -19.11 -20.18 5.25
C SER A 396 -18.09 -19.12 5.71
N SER A 397 -18.55 -17.96 6.18
CA SER A 397 -17.67 -16.88 6.65
C SER A 397 -16.98 -17.22 7.98
N PRO A 398 -15.69 -16.89 8.18
CA PRO A 398 -15.02 -16.99 9.48
C PRO A 398 -15.48 -15.90 10.46
N THR A 399 -16.47 -15.07 10.11
CA THR A 399 -17.01 -13.99 10.92
C THR A 399 -18.51 -14.16 11.13
N ASN A 400 -19.01 -13.78 12.32
CA ASN A 400 -20.42 -13.87 12.68
C ASN A 400 -20.99 -15.29 12.43
N THR A 401 -20.29 -16.32 12.92
CA THR A 401 -20.59 -17.75 12.70
C THR A 401 -20.57 -18.52 14.02
N LYS A 402 -21.43 -19.54 14.12
CA LYS A 402 -21.38 -20.57 15.17
C LYS A 402 -20.65 -21.80 14.65
N ILE A 403 -19.86 -22.44 15.51
CA ILE A 403 -19.11 -23.67 15.21
C ILE A 403 -19.66 -24.76 16.13
N SER A 404 -20.13 -25.87 15.57
CA SER A 404 -20.73 -26.98 16.32
C SER A 404 -20.01 -28.28 16.00
N TYR A 405 -19.99 -29.23 16.93
CA TYR A 405 -19.54 -30.59 16.66
C TYR A 405 -20.47 -31.30 15.66
N SER A 406 -20.06 -32.46 15.16
CA SER A 406 -20.83 -33.27 14.21
C SER A 406 -22.18 -33.75 14.75
N ASP A 407 -22.34 -33.83 16.08
CA ASP A 407 -23.60 -34.14 16.77
C ASP A 407 -24.55 -32.93 16.87
N GLY A 408 -24.13 -31.75 16.41
CA GLY A 408 -24.89 -30.50 16.49
C GLY A 408 -24.70 -29.72 17.79
N THR A 409 -23.90 -30.22 18.74
CA THR A 409 -23.58 -29.51 19.98
C THR A 409 -22.74 -28.28 19.68
N LEU A 410 -23.17 -27.12 20.14
CA LEU A 410 -22.42 -25.86 19.97
C LEU A 410 -21.06 -25.97 20.66
N ALA A 411 -19.98 -25.66 19.94
CA ALA A 411 -18.62 -25.64 20.44
C ALA A 411 -18.11 -24.20 20.64
N TYR A 412 -18.31 -23.34 19.64
CA TYR A 412 -17.81 -21.96 19.64
C TYR A 412 -18.78 -20.97 19.00
N THR A 413 -18.66 -19.70 19.39
CA THR A 413 -19.28 -18.55 18.75
C THR A 413 -18.22 -17.57 18.29
N VAL A 414 -18.32 -17.10 17.04
CA VAL A 414 -17.41 -16.11 16.45
C VAL A 414 -18.22 -14.88 16.08
N ASP A 415 -18.09 -13.82 16.86
CA ASP A 415 -18.80 -12.56 16.67
C ASP A 415 -17.87 -11.48 16.15
N THR A 416 -18.34 -10.65 15.23
CA THR A 416 -17.50 -9.64 14.57
C THR A 416 -18.25 -8.32 14.43
N VAL A 417 -17.73 -7.30 15.11
CA VAL A 417 -18.28 -5.94 15.14
C VAL A 417 -17.40 -5.02 14.30
N THR A 418 -18.00 -4.36 13.30
CA THR A 418 -17.33 -3.32 12.51
C THR A 418 -17.44 -1.98 13.24
N LYS A 419 -16.31 -1.30 13.43
CA LYS A 419 -16.20 0.04 14.01
C LYS A 419 -15.71 1.02 12.95
N LEU A 420 -15.85 2.31 13.21
CA LEU A 420 -15.35 3.36 12.30
C LEU A 420 -13.83 3.24 12.01
N LYS A 421 -13.04 2.75 12.98
CA LYS A 421 -11.57 2.61 12.90
C LYS A 421 -11.08 1.14 12.77
N GLY A 422 -11.92 0.20 12.31
CA GLY A 422 -11.50 -1.18 12.11
C GLY A 422 -12.57 -2.20 12.43
N ARG A 423 -12.18 -3.44 12.71
CA ARG A 423 -13.11 -4.51 13.01
C ARG A 423 -12.59 -5.31 14.19
N ILE A 424 -13.47 -5.75 15.08
CA ILE A 424 -13.10 -6.60 16.21
C ILE A 424 -13.82 -7.93 16.08
N THR A 425 -13.07 -9.03 16.11
CA THR A 425 -13.64 -10.39 16.15
C THR A 425 -13.41 -10.98 17.54
N THR A 426 -14.45 -11.52 18.16
CA THR A 426 -14.40 -12.21 19.45
C THR A 426 -14.76 -13.67 19.23
N ILE A 427 -13.95 -14.59 19.73
CA ILE A 427 -14.14 -16.04 19.66
C ILE A 427 -14.36 -16.52 21.09
N SER A 428 -15.52 -17.14 21.34
CA SER A 428 -15.89 -17.66 22.64
C SER A 428 -16.29 -19.13 22.56
N ARG A 429 -16.03 -19.89 23.63
CA ARG A 429 -16.58 -21.24 23.81
C ARG A 429 -18.10 -21.19 24.04
N ALA A 430 -18.76 -22.34 23.95
CA ALA A 430 -20.19 -22.48 24.17
C ALA A 430 -20.67 -22.08 25.59
N ASP A 431 -19.78 -22.11 26.58
CA ASP A 431 -20.03 -21.65 27.96
C ASP A 431 -19.94 -20.11 28.11
N GLY A 432 -19.60 -19.39 27.03
CA GLY A 432 -19.45 -17.94 27.00
C GLY A 432 -18.03 -17.46 27.37
N HIS A 433 -17.09 -18.35 27.66
CA HIS A 433 -15.71 -17.98 27.94
C HIS A 433 -15.03 -17.43 26.66
N GLU A 434 -14.53 -16.20 26.73
CA GLU A 434 -13.80 -15.55 25.64
C GLU A 434 -12.39 -16.16 25.50
N LEU A 435 -12.13 -16.82 24.37
CA LEU A 435 -10.83 -17.41 24.06
C LEU A 435 -9.90 -16.40 23.41
N ALA A 436 -10.43 -15.65 22.45
CA ALA A 436 -9.63 -14.72 21.69
C ALA A 436 -10.41 -13.49 21.25
N LYS A 437 -9.71 -12.36 21.22
CA LYS A 437 -10.21 -11.10 20.66
C LYS A 437 -9.19 -10.52 19.69
N ILE A 438 -9.59 -10.39 18.44
CA ILE A 438 -8.73 -9.97 17.33
C ILE A 438 -9.14 -8.56 16.92
N ASP A 439 -8.23 -7.60 17.05
CA ASP A 439 -8.40 -6.22 16.56
C ASP A 439 -7.80 -6.09 15.16
N TRP A 440 -8.67 -6.14 14.15
CA TRP A 440 -8.31 -6.01 12.74
C TRP A 440 -8.06 -4.53 12.40
N LYS A 441 -6.80 -4.11 12.45
CA LYS A 441 -6.37 -2.78 12.02
C LYS A 441 -6.13 -2.78 10.51
N SER A 442 -6.79 -1.85 9.82
CA SER A 442 -7.17 -1.90 8.39
C SER A 442 -6.08 -2.11 7.33
N LEU A 443 -4.78 -2.23 7.63
CA LEU A 443 -3.75 -2.08 6.58
C LEU A 443 -2.53 -3.03 6.64
N SER A 444 -2.28 -3.76 7.73
CA SER A 444 -1.17 -4.72 7.80
C SER A 444 -1.43 -5.82 8.84
N PHE A 445 -1.24 -7.07 8.42
CA PHE A 445 -1.45 -8.25 9.27
C PHE A 445 -0.54 -8.25 10.51
N ASP A 446 0.68 -7.70 10.39
CA ASP A 446 1.69 -7.71 11.45
C ASP A 446 1.36 -6.77 12.63
N GLU A 447 0.34 -5.93 12.50
CA GLU A 447 -0.10 -4.96 13.52
C GLU A 447 -1.43 -5.29 14.15
N GLU A 448 -2.03 -6.40 13.73
CA GLU A 448 -3.21 -6.94 14.35
C GLU A 448 -2.83 -7.40 15.76
N VAL A 449 -3.64 -6.99 16.73
CA VAL A 449 -3.46 -7.39 18.13
C VAL A 449 -4.43 -8.51 18.40
N VAL A 450 -3.91 -9.62 18.89
CA VAL A 450 -4.72 -10.74 19.39
C VAL A 450 -4.61 -10.74 20.90
N SER A 451 -5.74 -10.67 21.58
CA SER A 451 -5.81 -11.00 23.00
C SER A 451 -6.21 -12.46 23.14
N MET A 452 -5.40 -13.29 23.78
CA MET A 452 -5.73 -14.68 24.14
C MET A 452 -5.58 -14.84 25.66
N ASP A 453 -6.58 -15.41 26.33
CA ASP A 453 -6.60 -15.55 27.79
C ASP A 453 -6.30 -14.24 28.56
N GLY A 454 -6.71 -13.11 27.98
CA GLY A 454 -6.47 -11.76 28.53
C GLY A 454 -5.08 -11.18 28.24
N GLU A 455 -4.15 -11.95 27.68
CA GLU A 455 -2.84 -11.47 27.25
C GLU A 455 -2.90 -10.91 25.83
N MET A 456 -2.43 -9.67 25.65
CA MET A 456 -2.34 -9.05 24.33
C MET A 456 -0.97 -9.35 23.70
N MET A 457 -0.99 -9.85 22.48
CA MET A 457 0.21 -10.08 21.67
C MET A 457 -0.01 -9.63 20.23
N LEU A 458 1.09 -9.34 19.53
CA LEU A 458 1.02 -9.06 18.11
C LEU A 458 0.72 -10.36 17.36
N MET A 459 -0.01 -10.24 16.26
CA MET A 459 -0.28 -11.36 15.37
C MET A 459 1.01 -11.98 14.81
N SER A 460 2.06 -11.17 14.60
CA SER A 460 3.38 -11.64 14.18
C SER A 460 4.14 -12.40 15.28
N GLU A 461 3.76 -12.23 16.55
CA GLU A 461 4.29 -12.99 17.68
C GLU A 461 3.51 -14.30 17.87
N LEU A 462 2.18 -14.25 17.76
CA LEU A 462 1.32 -15.45 17.81
C LEU A 462 1.58 -16.39 16.63
N MET A 463 1.61 -15.81 15.42
CA MET A 463 1.72 -16.50 14.15
C MET A 463 2.82 -15.87 13.28
N PRO A 464 4.11 -16.11 13.56
CA PRO A 464 5.20 -15.63 12.71
C PRO A 464 5.12 -16.18 11.28
N HIS A 465 5.55 -15.35 10.33
CA HIS A 465 5.77 -15.72 8.94
C HIS A 465 6.83 -16.81 8.79
N THR A 466 6.59 -17.79 7.92
CA THR A 466 7.60 -18.77 7.51
C THR A 466 8.14 -18.49 6.12
N GLY A 467 9.46 -18.36 6.00
CA GLY A 467 10.17 -18.26 4.72
C GLY A 467 10.57 -16.84 4.30
N GLN A 468 11.44 -16.78 3.29
CA GLN A 468 11.79 -15.54 2.59
C GLN A 468 10.67 -15.21 1.59
N PHE A 469 10.36 -13.92 1.40
CA PHE A 469 9.36 -13.43 0.40
C PHE A 469 7.87 -13.64 0.71
N ALA A 470 7.39 -13.12 1.85
CA ALA A 470 5.97 -12.88 2.09
C ALA A 470 5.03 -14.11 1.89
N SER A 471 5.53 -15.32 2.16
CA SER A 471 4.69 -16.52 2.14
C SER A 471 3.44 -16.32 3.00
N SER A 472 2.31 -16.88 2.53
CA SER A 472 1.08 -17.01 3.30
C SER A 472 1.23 -17.86 4.54
N ASP A 473 2.26 -18.70 4.58
CA ASP A 473 2.36 -19.73 5.59
C ASP A 473 2.76 -19.11 6.95
N ARG A 474 2.28 -19.74 8.02
CA ARG A 474 2.39 -19.23 9.37
C ARG A 474 2.66 -20.34 10.35
N LYS A 475 3.66 -20.15 11.20
CA LYS A 475 3.95 -21.04 12.34
C LYS A 475 3.34 -20.50 13.61
N PHE A 476 3.00 -21.37 14.54
CA PHE A 476 2.60 -21.03 15.90
C PHE A 476 2.96 -22.17 16.85
N LYS A 477 3.03 -21.87 18.15
CA LYS A 477 3.34 -22.87 19.19
C LYS A 477 2.12 -23.15 20.04
N THR A 478 1.89 -24.42 20.31
CA THR A 478 0.84 -24.91 21.20
C THR A 478 1.22 -24.76 22.67
N SER A 479 0.25 -24.98 23.56
CA SER A 479 0.47 -24.99 25.01
C SER A 479 1.47 -26.08 25.44
N SER A 480 1.53 -27.18 24.69
CA SER A 480 2.48 -28.28 24.88
C SER A 480 3.89 -27.99 24.34
N GLY A 481 4.09 -26.86 23.66
CA GLY A 481 5.35 -26.48 23.01
C GLY A 481 5.55 -27.04 21.60
N ARG A 482 4.61 -27.85 21.10
CA ARG A 482 4.61 -28.36 19.71
C ARG A 482 4.45 -27.21 18.72
N GLU A 483 5.30 -27.19 17.69
CA GLU A 483 5.27 -26.17 16.63
C GLU A 483 4.40 -26.66 15.46
N LEU A 484 3.38 -25.87 15.11
CA LEU A 484 2.44 -26.16 14.03
C LEU A 484 2.54 -25.09 12.94
N GLN A 485 2.18 -25.44 11.71
CA GLN A 485 2.23 -24.53 10.56
C GLN A 485 0.96 -24.62 9.73
N TRP A 486 0.29 -23.48 9.54
CA TRP A 486 -0.77 -23.33 8.53
C TRP A 486 -0.17 -23.05 7.16
N ASN A 487 -0.62 -23.81 6.16
CA ASN A 487 -0.23 -23.70 4.77
C ASN A 487 -1.45 -23.32 3.91
N ILE A 488 -1.25 -22.48 2.90
CA ILE A 488 -2.29 -22.10 1.93
C ILE A 488 -1.89 -22.60 0.54
N ASP A 489 -2.30 -23.81 0.19
CA ASP A 489 -2.07 -24.39 -1.14
C ASP A 489 -3.37 -24.96 -1.72
N GLY A 490 -4.18 -24.07 -2.31
CA GLY A 490 -5.55 -24.35 -2.80
C GLY A 490 -6.59 -24.60 -1.68
N LYS A 491 -6.14 -25.14 -0.56
CA LYS A 491 -6.85 -25.48 0.67
C LYS A 491 -6.03 -25.02 1.88
N LEU A 492 -6.70 -24.81 3.00
CA LEU A 492 -6.08 -24.37 4.26
C LEU A 492 -5.90 -25.60 5.15
N TYR A 493 -4.66 -25.95 5.46
CA TYR A 493 -4.33 -27.12 6.28
C TYR A 493 -3.17 -26.82 7.22
N CYS A 494 -3.17 -27.47 8.38
CA CYS A 494 -2.21 -27.31 9.45
C CYS A 494 -1.36 -28.57 9.56
N THR A 495 -0.04 -28.41 9.52
CA THR A 495 0.92 -29.51 9.68
C THR A 495 1.71 -29.34 10.97
N ASP A 496 2.01 -30.44 11.63
CA ASP A 496 3.07 -30.49 12.63
C ASP A 496 4.43 -30.32 11.95
N VAL A 497 5.22 -29.35 12.40
CA VAL A 497 6.52 -29.03 11.79
C VAL A 497 7.54 -30.14 12.00
N GLU A 498 7.50 -30.83 13.13
CA GLU A 498 8.47 -31.88 13.47
C GLU A 498 8.20 -33.16 12.68
N THR A 499 6.93 -33.58 12.64
CA THR A 499 6.52 -34.85 12.02
C THR A 499 6.11 -34.71 10.55
N GLY A 500 5.77 -33.50 10.10
CA GLY A 500 5.16 -33.24 8.79
C GLY A 500 3.72 -33.73 8.66
N ALA A 501 3.12 -34.28 9.72
CA ALA A 501 1.77 -34.82 9.69
C ALA A 501 0.72 -33.70 9.59
N CYS A 502 -0.31 -33.91 8.77
CA CYS A 502 -1.46 -33.00 8.71
C CYS A 502 -2.32 -33.22 9.96
N VAL A 503 -2.40 -32.21 10.82
CA VAL A 503 -3.11 -32.29 12.10
C VAL A 503 -4.48 -31.64 12.07
N ALA A 504 -4.71 -30.67 11.17
CA ALA A 504 -6.02 -30.07 10.95
C ALA A 504 -6.23 -29.63 9.49
N THR A 505 -7.46 -29.68 8.98
CA THR A 505 -7.81 -29.19 7.64
C THR A 505 -9.09 -28.38 7.68
N PHE A 506 -9.09 -27.20 7.03
CA PHE A 506 -10.30 -26.40 6.82
C PHE A 506 -10.88 -26.65 5.43
N HIS A 507 -12.15 -27.06 5.41
CA HIS A 507 -12.91 -27.34 4.22
C HIS A 507 -13.89 -26.19 3.95
N ARG A 508 -13.85 -25.62 2.74
CA ARG A 508 -14.78 -24.57 2.33
C ARG A 508 -16.18 -25.14 2.11
N SER A 509 -17.20 -24.30 2.30
CA SER A 509 -18.57 -24.65 1.93
C SER A 509 -18.68 -24.96 0.44
N ASN A 510 -19.34 -26.05 0.09
CA ASN A 510 -19.71 -26.38 -1.27
C ASN A 510 -21.19 -26.01 -1.50
N TRP A 511 -21.47 -25.31 -2.59
CA TRP A 511 -22.82 -24.83 -2.91
C TRP A 511 -23.65 -25.85 -3.71
N GLY A 512 -23.09 -27.03 -3.98
CA GLY A 512 -23.78 -28.08 -4.73
C GLY A 512 -23.64 -27.96 -6.25
N VAL A 513 -22.72 -27.11 -6.74
CA VAL A 513 -22.45 -26.96 -8.18
C VAL A 513 -21.66 -28.16 -8.71
N ILE A 514 -20.77 -28.71 -7.88
CA ILE A 514 -20.01 -29.93 -8.15
C ILE A 514 -20.04 -30.75 -6.85
N GLY A 515 -20.84 -31.83 -6.81
CA GLY A 515 -21.02 -32.67 -5.63
C GLY A 515 -22.07 -32.15 -4.65
N ASP A 516 -22.21 -32.83 -3.51
CA ASP A 516 -23.24 -32.50 -2.51
C ASP A 516 -22.97 -31.16 -1.82
N LYS A 517 -24.05 -30.45 -1.52
CA LYS A 517 -23.99 -29.21 -0.75
C LYS A 517 -23.50 -29.53 0.67
N ALA A 518 -22.36 -28.94 1.05
CA ALA A 518 -21.76 -29.14 2.36
C ALA A 518 -21.43 -27.78 3.00
N PRO A 519 -21.69 -27.60 4.31
CA PRO A 519 -21.23 -26.42 5.03
C PRO A 519 -19.69 -26.38 5.09
N ALA A 520 -19.12 -25.25 5.52
CA ALA A 520 -17.69 -25.21 5.84
C ALA A 520 -17.45 -25.97 7.15
N TYR A 521 -16.32 -26.66 7.28
CA TYR A 521 -15.97 -27.41 8.49
C TYR A 521 -14.45 -27.51 8.69
N ILE A 522 -14.04 -27.83 9.92
CA ILE A 522 -12.64 -28.09 10.29
C ILE A 522 -12.55 -29.53 10.77
N ASP A 523 -11.65 -30.31 10.19
CA ASP A 523 -11.27 -31.62 10.72
C ASP A 523 -10.00 -31.49 11.54
N ILE A 524 -10.00 -32.07 12.74
CA ILE A 524 -8.92 -32.01 13.74
C ILE A 524 -8.57 -33.45 14.14
N THR A 525 -7.32 -33.83 14.00
CA THR A 525 -6.85 -35.17 14.43
C THR A 525 -6.85 -35.29 15.95
N GLU A 526 -7.10 -36.49 16.48
CA GLU A 526 -7.08 -36.77 17.92
C GLU A 526 -5.78 -36.31 18.60
N SER A 527 -4.66 -36.40 17.88
CA SER A 527 -3.32 -36.04 18.37
C SER A 527 -3.15 -34.58 18.81
N ILE A 528 -4.09 -33.70 18.45
CA ILE A 528 -4.07 -32.27 18.79
C ILE A 528 -5.39 -31.77 19.39
N VAL A 529 -6.30 -32.66 19.79
CA VAL A 529 -7.59 -32.25 20.40
C VAL A 529 -7.37 -31.45 21.69
N GLY A 530 -6.27 -31.69 22.42
CA GLY A 530 -5.88 -30.89 23.58
C GLY A 530 -5.60 -29.41 23.25
N ASP A 531 -5.25 -29.09 22.00
CA ASP A 531 -4.98 -27.72 21.53
C ASP A 531 -6.10 -27.20 20.59
N GLN A 532 -7.31 -27.80 20.64
CA GLN A 532 -8.44 -27.49 19.75
C GLN A 532 -8.77 -25.98 19.70
N ASP A 533 -8.75 -25.29 20.84
CA ASP A 533 -9.07 -23.87 20.91
C ASP A 533 -8.10 -23.01 20.11
N LEU A 534 -6.80 -23.26 20.25
CA LEU A 534 -5.77 -22.55 19.52
C LEU A 534 -5.88 -22.83 18.01
N ILE A 535 -6.22 -24.06 17.63
CA ILE A 535 -6.49 -24.42 16.23
C ILE A 535 -7.68 -23.63 15.69
N VAL A 536 -8.77 -23.52 16.43
CA VAL A 536 -9.95 -22.75 15.99
C VAL A 536 -9.61 -21.28 15.83
N VAL A 537 -8.93 -20.67 16.80
CA VAL A 537 -8.51 -19.26 16.75
C VAL A 537 -7.61 -19.00 15.54
N THR A 538 -6.53 -19.77 15.40
CA THR A 538 -5.55 -19.61 14.30
C THR A 538 -6.17 -19.94 12.93
N CYS A 539 -7.09 -20.91 12.85
CA CYS A 539 -7.84 -21.22 11.64
C CYS A 539 -8.72 -20.04 11.20
N MET A 540 -9.47 -19.43 12.12
CA MET A 540 -10.32 -18.26 11.81
C MET A 540 -9.49 -17.08 11.32
N ILE A 541 -8.31 -16.87 11.92
CA ILE A 541 -7.36 -15.85 11.48
C ILE A 541 -6.89 -16.13 10.04
N MET A 542 -6.41 -17.34 9.79
CA MET A 542 -5.88 -17.74 8.49
C MET A 542 -6.94 -17.70 7.38
N GLU A 543 -8.15 -18.17 7.65
CA GLU A 543 -9.27 -18.13 6.72
C GLU A 543 -9.70 -16.69 6.41
N ASN A 544 -9.75 -15.82 7.42
CA ASN A 544 -10.04 -14.41 7.20
C ASN A 544 -9.00 -13.73 6.30
N ASN A 545 -7.71 -13.98 6.56
CA ASN A 545 -6.62 -13.47 5.72
C ASN A 545 -6.70 -13.99 4.28
N ARG A 546 -6.97 -15.28 4.13
CA ARG A 546 -7.09 -15.92 2.83
C ARG A 546 -8.21 -15.25 2.02
N ARG A 547 -9.36 -14.99 2.65
CA ARG A 547 -10.48 -14.24 2.03
C ARG A 547 -10.16 -12.79 1.72
N TYR A 548 -9.43 -12.11 2.60
CA TYR A 548 -9.00 -10.74 2.36
C TYR A 548 -8.09 -10.67 1.13
N ARG A 549 -7.11 -11.57 1.03
CA ARG A 549 -6.25 -11.72 -0.15
C ARG A 549 -7.04 -12.08 -1.40
N GLU A 550 -8.01 -12.98 -1.31
CA GLU A 550 -8.92 -13.28 -2.41
C GLU A 550 -9.74 -12.06 -2.81
N THR A 551 -10.26 -11.28 -1.87
CA THR A 551 -11.04 -10.07 -2.15
C THR A 551 -10.18 -9.04 -2.87
N ILE A 552 -8.92 -8.84 -2.47
CA ILE A 552 -7.96 -8.02 -3.22
C ILE A 552 -7.76 -8.59 -4.63
N LYS A 553 -7.59 -9.92 -4.76
CA LYS A 553 -7.47 -10.59 -6.07
C LYS A 553 -8.74 -10.45 -6.95
N TYR A 554 -9.94 -10.43 -6.35
CA TYR A 554 -11.24 -10.34 -7.03
C TYR A 554 -11.65 -8.90 -7.35
N GLN A 555 -11.37 -7.93 -6.46
CA GLN A 555 -11.52 -6.51 -6.76
C GLN A 555 -10.58 -6.11 -7.92
N GLY A 556 -9.38 -6.69 -8.00
CA GLY A 556 -8.54 -6.64 -9.19
C GLY A 556 -8.93 -7.61 -10.32
N GLY A 557 -9.97 -8.45 -10.16
CA GLY A 557 -10.37 -9.51 -11.10
C GLY A 557 -11.71 -9.33 -11.77
N ALA A 558 -12.51 -8.40 -11.27
CA ALA A 558 -13.80 -8.04 -11.82
C ALA A 558 -13.72 -7.56 -13.29
N TRP A 559 -12.55 -7.06 -13.71
CA TRP A 559 -12.21 -6.73 -15.10
C TRP A 559 -12.23 -7.92 -16.08
N TYR A 560 -12.01 -9.16 -15.61
CA TYR A 560 -11.91 -10.34 -16.47
C TYR A 560 -13.24 -10.71 -17.15
N PHE A 561 -14.38 -10.38 -16.53
CA PHE A 561 -15.71 -10.61 -17.12
C PHE A 561 -16.06 -9.65 -18.25
N MET A 562 -15.29 -8.57 -18.47
CA MET A 562 -15.48 -7.63 -19.58
C MET A 562 -14.67 -7.98 -20.85
N ILE A 563 -13.75 -8.95 -20.78
CA ILE A 563 -12.80 -9.24 -21.89
C ILE A 563 -13.28 -10.40 -22.79
N ARG A 564 -14.39 -11.08 -22.45
CA ARG A 564 -15.06 -11.96 -23.41
C ARG A 564 -16.03 -11.14 -24.25
N PRO A 565 -15.88 -11.09 -25.59
CA PRO A 565 -17.00 -10.73 -26.44
C PRO A 565 -18.13 -11.77 -26.21
N PRO A 566 -19.40 -11.40 -26.46
CA PRO A 566 -20.48 -12.39 -26.52
C PRO A 566 -20.17 -13.54 -27.48
#